data_AF-A0AAV8QYU0-F1
#
_entry.id   AF-A0AAV8QYU0-F1
#
_cell.length_a   1.000
_cell.length_b   1.000
_cell.length_c   1.000
_cell.angle_alpha   90.00
_cell.angle_beta   90.00
_cell.angle_gamma   90.00
#
_symmetry.space_group_name_H-M   'P 1'
#
loop_
_entity.id
_entity.type
_entity.pdbx_description
1 polymer ?
#
loop_
_entity_poly.entity_id
_entity_poly.type
_entity_poly.pdbx_seq_one_letter_code
_entity_poly.pdbx_strand_id
1 'polypeptide(L)'
;MSIPMKATFFITYIMVDGWSGIAAEILRLKPLIIFHLKNTFLVKTEQDREQAMDPGSLEFASSEPRIQLYFLLGFVYYVITPIFLPFLLIFFGLSYVVFRHQIINVYTQEYESGAAFWPDVIRRVIIAMIISQLLLMGLMSTKHGSLTIPLLVLPLLTIWFHIYCKSRFEPAFIKFPLQDAMVKDTLERATEPHLNLRAYLQDAYVHPDFHGEDVEHPMIIEEENNMLVPTIRTSRRSTPGESKHNSEVGSECVLVPSLLMG
;
A
#
# COMPACT_ATOMS: atom_id res chain seq x y z
N MET A 1 8.26 -37.51 -17.67
CA MET A 1 7.21 -37.00 -18.57
C MET A 1 5.91 -36.73 -17.78
N SER A 2 5.98 -35.93 -16.70
CA SER A 2 4.83 -35.66 -15.80
C SER A 2 4.54 -34.17 -15.60
N ILE A 3 5.38 -33.28 -16.12
CA ILE A 3 5.28 -31.82 -15.96
C ILE A 3 4.06 -31.22 -16.68
N PRO A 4 3.68 -31.67 -17.90
CA PRO A 4 2.50 -31.12 -18.60
C PRO A 4 1.17 -31.46 -17.91
N MET A 5 1.03 -32.67 -17.35
CA MET A 5 -0.18 -33.08 -16.63
C MET A 5 -0.41 -32.27 -15.34
N LYS A 6 0.67 -31.76 -14.73
CA LYS A 6 0.58 -30.91 -13.54
C LYS A 6 0.18 -29.47 -13.89
N ALA A 7 0.51 -28.97 -15.09
CA ALA A 7 0.12 -27.63 -15.52
C ALA A 7 -1.41 -27.46 -15.52
N THR A 8 -2.15 -28.44 -16.03
CA THR A 8 -3.62 -28.43 -16.04
C THR A 8 -4.20 -28.33 -14.62
N PHE A 9 -3.59 -29.01 -13.64
CA PHE A 9 -4.02 -28.94 -12.24
C PHE A 9 -3.90 -27.52 -11.66
N PHE A 10 -2.77 -26.83 -11.90
CA PHE A 10 -2.59 -25.46 -11.40
C PHE A 10 -3.47 -24.44 -12.12
N ILE A 11 -3.74 -24.64 -13.41
CA ILE A 11 -4.71 -23.84 -14.17
C ILE A 11 -6.10 -24.01 -13.53
N THR A 12 -6.55 -25.25 -13.31
CA THR A 12 -7.85 -25.49 -12.65
C THR A 12 -7.88 -24.97 -11.22
N TYR A 13 -6.77 -25.05 -10.49
CA TYR A 13 -6.66 -24.53 -9.14
C TYR A 13 -6.90 -23.01 -9.11
N ILE A 14 -6.25 -22.23 -9.98
CA ILE A 14 -6.47 -20.77 -10.02
C ILE A 14 -7.86 -20.42 -10.55
N MET A 15 -8.40 -21.16 -11.51
CA MET A 15 -9.77 -20.95 -11.98
C MET A 15 -10.78 -21.22 -10.87
N VAL A 16 -10.57 -22.24 -10.04
CA VAL A 16 -11.46 -22.54 -8.92
C VAL A 16 -11.18 -21.60 -7.74
N ASP A 17 -10.01 -21.67 -7.13
CA ASP A 17 -9.64 -20.91 -5.93
C ASP A 17 -9.60 -19.40 -6.16
N GLY A 18 -9.03 -18.96 -7.29
CA GLY A 18 -8.94 -17.54 -7.63
C GLY A 18 -10.31 -16.94 -7.94
N TRP A 19 -11.02 -17.49 -8.93
CA TRP A 19 -12.30 -16.88 -9.35
C TRP A 19 -13.39 -17.05 -8.30
N SER A 20 -13.50 -18.22 -7.66
CA SER A 20 -14.44 -18.40 -6.56
C SER A 20 -14.05 -17.56 -5.34
N GLY A 21 -12.75 -17.37 -5.09
CA GLY A 21 -12.24 -16.50 -4.05
C GLY A 21 -12.67 -15.06 -4.26
N ILE A 22 -12.50 -14.50 -5.48
CA ILE A 22 -12.98 -13.15 -5.81
C ILE A 22 -14.50 -13.06 -5.65
N ALA A 23 -15.25 -14.04 -6.16
CA ALA A 23 -16.71 -14.03 -6.05
C ALA A 23 -17.18 -14.07 -4.59
N ALA A 24 -16.52 -14.87 -3.74
CA ALA A 24 -16.79 -14.94 -2.32
C ALA A 24 -16.40 -13.64 -1.57
N GLU A 25 -15.33 -12.98 -2.02
CA GLU A 25 -14.88 -11.70 -1.48
C GLU A 25 -15.89 -10.59 -1.82
N ILE A 26 -16.37 -10.50 -3.06
CA ILE A 26 -17.42 -9.54 -3.48
C ILE A 26 -18.66 -9.64 -2.59
N LEU A 27 -19.12 -10.87 -2.34
CA LEU A 27 -20.31 -11.12 -1.51
C LEU A 27 -20.03 -10.92 -0.01
N ARG A 28 -18.76 -10.78 0.39
CA ARG A 28 -18.30 -10.77 1.77
C ARG A 28 -18.97 -11.86 2.61
N LEU A 29 -18.83 -13.10 2.15
CA LEU A 29 -19.60 -14.23 2.70
C LEU A 29 -19.41 -14.40 4.22
N LYS A 30 -18.19 -14.24 4.73
CA LYS A 30 -17.87 -14.36 6.17
C LYS A 30 -18.64 -13.33 7.04
N PRO A 31 -18.45 -12.01 6.87
CA PRO A 31 -19.17 -11.03 7.69
C PRO A 31 -20.68 -11.06 7.44
N LEU A 32 -21.14 -11.41 6.23
CA LEU A 32 -22.57 -11.53 5.95
C LEU A 32 -23.24 -12.62 6.81
N ILE A 33 -22.61 -13.80 6.92
CA ILE A 33 -23.12 -14.90 7.74
C ILE A 33 -23.07 -14.53 9.23
N ILE A 34 -21.95 -13.96 9.69
CA ILE A 34 -21.78 -13.54 11.09
C ILE A 34 -22.80 -12.47 11.46
N PHE A 35 -23.05 -11.50 10.58
CA PHE A 35 -24.05 -10.45 10.77
C PHE A 35 -25.44 -11.05 10.96
N HIS A 36 -25.89 -11.95 10.07
CA HIS A 36 -27.21 -12.58 10.20
C HIS A 36 -27.33 -13.44 11.46
N LEU A 37 -26.25 -14.12 11.85
CA LEU A 37 -26.22 -14.91 13.07
C LEU A 37 -26.31 -14.01 14.32
N LYS A 38 -25.50 -12.94 14.39
CA LYS A 38 -25.55 -11.95 15.47
C LYS A 38 -26.90 -11.25 15.53
N ASN A 39 -27.46 -10.86 14.38
CA ASN A 39 -28.77 -10.21 14.30
C ASN A 39 -29.91 -11.11 14.79
N THR A 40 -29.82 -12.42 14.54
CA THR A 40 -30.87 -13.37 14.98
C THR A 40 -30.76 -13.73 16.46
N PHE A 41 -29.54 -13.83 17.02
CA PHE A 41 -29.33 -14.35 18.37
C PHE A 41 -28.94 -13.33 19.44
N LEU A 42 -28.25 -12.25 19.07
CA LEU A 42 -27.57 -11.33 20.01
C LEU A 42 -28.06 -9.88 19.96
N VAL A 43 -28.76 -9.45 18.91
CA VAL A 43 -29.25 -8.06 18.82
C VAL A 43 -30.47 -7.86 19.72
N LYS A 44 -30.30 -7.08 20.79
CA LYS A 44 -31.41 -6.61 21.64
C LYS A 44 -31.49 -5.09 21.71
N THR A 45 -30.37 -4.40 21.48
CA THR A 45 -30.24 -2.94 21.57
C THR A 45 -29.63 -2.34 20.29
N GLU A 46 -29.85 -1.05 20.00
CA GLU A 46 -29.27 -0.36 18.83
C GLU A 46 -27.72 -0.37 18.85
N GLN A 47 -27.08 -0.30 20.02
CA GLN A 47 -25.62 -0.47 20.16
C GLN A 47 -25.12 -1.85 19.72
N ASP A 48 -25.89 -2.92 19.99
CA ASP A 48 -25.54 -4.27 19.52
C ASP A 48 -25.60 -4.35 17.99
N ARG A 49 -26.46 -3.53 17.37
CA ARG A 49 -26.59 -3.46 15.91
C ARG A 49 -25.40 -2.74 15.28
N GLU A 50 -24.92 -1.65 15.89
CA GLU A 50 -23.69 -0.97 15.47
C GLU A 50 -22.48 -1.90 15.56
N GLN A 51 -22.34 -2.62 16.68
CA GLN A 51 -21.24 -3.58 16.86
C GLN A 51 -21.35 -4.81 15.93
N ALA A 52 -22.56 -5.19 15.52
CA ALA A 52 -22.76 -6.23 14.51
C ALA A 52 -22.44 -5.75 13.09
N MET A 53 -22.56 -4.44 12.83
CA MET A 53 -22.34 -3.83 11.51
C MET A 53 -20.86 -3.51 11.23
N ASP A 54 -19.97 -3.73 12.21
CA ASP A 54 -18.53 -3.55 12.04
C ASP A 54 -18.00 -4.43 10.87
N PRO A 55 -17.54 -3.80 9.77
CA PRO A 55 -17.02 -4.53 8.62
C PRO A 55 -15.68 -5.20 8.91
N GLY A 56 -14.95 -4.78 9.96
CA GLY A 56 -13.60 -5.23 10.25
C GLY A 56 -12.54 -4.72 9.27
N SER A 57 -11.28 -5.04 9.56
CA SER A 57 -10.13 -4.69 8.73
C SER A 57 -9.82 -5.70 7.63
N LEU A 58 -8.99 -5.29 6.67
CA LEU A 58 -8.47 -6.17 5.63
C LEU A 58 -7.54 -7.21 6.26
N GLU A 59 -7.84 -8.50 6.06
CA GLU A 59 -7.07 -9.62 6.59
C GLU A 59 -5.75 -9.80 5.80
N PHE A 60 -4.78 -8.93 6.08
CA PHE A 60 -3.48 -8.89 5.40
C PHE A 60 -2.74 -10.22 5.52
N ALA A 61 -2.83 -10.88 6.68
CA ALA A 61 -2.16 -12.15 6.96
C ALA A 61 -2.57 -13.31 6.03
N SER A 62 -3.81 -13.28 5.50
CA SER A 62 -4.34 -14.33 4.63
C SER A 62 -4.30 -13.94 3.15
N SER A 63 -4.59 -12.66 2.86
CA SER A 63 -4.63 -12.14 1.50
C SER A 63 -3.22 -11.98 0.88
N GLU A 64 -2.23 -11.53 1.65
CA GLU A 64 -0.87 -11.29 1.15
C GLU A 64 -0.18 -12.57 0.66
N PRO A 65 -0.16 -13.69 1.41
CA PRO A 65 0.47 -14.93 0.94
C PRO A 65 -0.23 -15.52 -0.28
N ARG A 66 -1.56 -15.35 -0.38
CA ARG A 66 -2.35 -15.84 -1.51
C ARG A 66 -1.95 -15.15 -2.82
N ILE A 67 -1.82 -13.82 -2.79
CA ILE A 67 -1.36 -13.03 -3.94
C ILE A 67 0.07 -13.43 -4.32
N GLN A 68 0.96 -13.65 -3.34
CA GLN A 68 2.33 -14.07 -3.60
C GLN A 68 2.45 -15.46 -4.22
N LEU A 69 1.57 -16.39 -3.84
CA LEU A 69 1.47 -17.70 -4.48
C LEU A 69 1.12 -17.54 -5.97
N TYR A 70 0.16 -16.67 -6.31
CA TYR A 70 -0.20 -16.40 -7.70
C TYR A 70 0.94 -15.76 -8.49
N PHE A 71 1.73 -14.86 -7.88
CA PHE A 71 2.96 -14.34 -8.50
C PHE A 71 3.99 -15.45 -8.77
N LEU A 72 4.22 -16.34 -7.80
CA LEU A 72 5.12 -17.49 -7.97
C LEU A 72 4.66 -18.39 -9.13
N LEU A 73 3.38 -18.75 -9.16
CA LEU A 73 2.80 -19.55 -10.25
C LEU A 73 2.93 -18.80 -11.58
N GLY A 74 2.67 -17.50 -11.62
CA GLY A 74 2.88 -16.65 -12.79
C GLY A 74 4.30 -16.74 -13.34
N PHE A 75 5.32 -16.56 -12.49
CA PHE A 75 6.72 -16.65 -12.91
C PHE A 75 7.11 -18.04 -13.39
N VAL A 76 6.65 -19.11 -12.73
CA VAL A 76 6.98 -20.50 -13.10
C VAL A 76 6.31 -20.90 -14.42
N TYR A 77 5.01 -20.59 -14.58
CA TYR A 77 4.24 -21.03 -15.73
C TYR A 77 4.31 -20.11 -16.95
N TYR A 78 4.80 -18.87 -16.80
CA TYR A 78 5.03 -17.95 -17.92
C TYR A 78 5.82 -18.60 -19.07
N VAL A 79 6.89 -19.34 -18.74
CA VAL A 79 7.76 -19.98 -19.74
C VAL A 79 7.21 -21.33 -20.22
N ILE A 80 6.51 -22.07 -19.34
CA ILE A 80 6.03 -23.42 -19.64
C ILE A 80 4.73 -23.38 -20.46
N THR A 81 3.81 -22.48 -20.12
CA THR A 81 2.46 -22.45 -20.69
C THR A 81 1.99 -21.00 -20.79
N PRO A 82 2.34 -20.27 -21.87
CA PRO A 82 2.08 -18.84 -21.98
C PRO A 82 0.58 -18.49 -21.99
N ILE A 83 -0.28 -19.44 -22.37
CA ILE A 83 -1.73 -19.27 -22.32
C ILE A 83 -2.27 -19.11 -20.90
N PHE A 84 -1.52 -19.47 -19.86
CA PHE A 84 -1.90 -19.26 -18.46
C PHE A 84 -1.86 -17.79 -18.04
N LEU A 85 -0.95 -17.01 -18.63
CA LEU A 85 -0.72 -15.60 -18.28
C LEU A 85 -1.94 -14.68 -18.49
N PRO A 86 -2.69 -14.74 -19.62
CA PRO A 86 -3.90 -13.92 -19.76
C PRO A 86 -4.97 -14.24 -18.72
N PHE A 87 -5.15 -15.50 -18.32
CA PHE A 87 -6.08 -15.85 -17.24
C PHE A 87 -5.68 -15.22 -15.91
N LEU A 88 -4.38 -15.25 -15.61
CA LEU A 88 -3.83 -14.62 -14.40
C LEU A 88 -3.99 -13.09 -14.44
N LEU A 89 -3.81 -12.47 -15.60
CA LEU A 89 -3.99 -11.03 -15.79
C LEU A 89 -5.45 -10.61 -15.59
N ILE A 90 -6.40 -11.36 -16.15
CA ILE A 90 -7.84 -11.13 -15.94
C ILE A 90 -8.19 -11.25 -14.45
N PHE A 91 -7.65 -12.29 -13.78
CA PHE A 91 -7.81 -12.47 -12.34
C PHE A 91 -7.31 -11.25 -11.57
N PHE A 92 -6.07 -10.79 -11.80
CA PHE A 92 -5.53 -9.61 -11.13
C PHE A 92 -6.31 -8.33 -11.44
N GLY A 93 -6.79 -8.16 -12.67
CA GLY A 93 -7.62 -7.02 -13.05
C GLY A 93 -8.95 -6.98 -12.30
N LEU A 94 -9.64 -8.12 -12.20
CA LEU A 94 -10.88 -8.23 -11.42
C LEU A 94 -10.61 -8.05 -9.92
N SER A 95 -9.58 -8.70 -9.37
CA SER A 95 -9.17 -8.51 -7.97
C SER A 95 -8.89 -7.05 -7.66
N TYR A 96 -8.18 -6.33 -8.54
CA TYR A 96 -7.89 -4.91 -8.35
C TYR A 96 -9.17 -4.07 -8.22
N VAL A 97 -10.14 -4.26 -9.12
CA VAL A 97 -11.41 -3.51 -9.08
C VAL A 97 -12.20 -3.83 -7.81
N VAL A 98 -12.27 -5.11 -7.43
CA VAL A 98 -13.00 -5.56 -6.24
C VAL A 98 -12.36 -5.03 -4.96
N PHE A 99 -11.06 -5.25 -4.76
CA PHE A 99 -10.36 -4.77 -3.57
C PHE A 99 -10.39 -3.24 -3.50
N ARG A 100 -10.25 -2.53 -4.63
CA ARG A 100 -10.39 -1.07 -4.65
C ARG A 100 -11.77 -0.61 -4.19
N HIS A 101 -12.84 -1.27 -4.65
CA HIS A 101 -14.20 -0.95 -4.22
C HIS A 101 -14.39 -1.20 -2.72
N GLN A 102 -13.87 -2.31 -2.19
CA GLN A 102 -14.01 -2.66 -0.79
C GLN A 102 -13.18 -1.77 0.14
N ILE A 103 -11.96 -1.39 -0.27
CA ILE A 103 -11.12 -0.48 0.51
C ILE A 103 -11.79 0.88 0.67
N ILE A 104 -12.50 1.37 -0.36
CA ILE A 104 -13.17 2.69 -0.31
C ILE A 104 -14.48 2.62 0.49
N ASN A 105 -15.29 1.57 0.29
CA ASN A 105 -16.67 1.57 0.77
C ASN A 105 -16.89 0.82 2.08
N VAL A 106 -15.94 -0.03 2.48
CA VAL A 106 -16.23 -1.08 3.45
C VAL A 106 -15.16 -1.22 4.51
N TYR A 107 -13.89 -1.39 4.14
CA TYR A 107 -12.86 -1.71 5.13
C TYR A 107 -12.46 -0.48 5.94
N THR A 108 -12.41 -0.66 7.26
CA THR A 108 -11.82 0.32 8.18
C THR A 108 -10.37 -0.10 8.46
N GLN A 109 -9.43 0.84 8.34
CA GLN A 109 -8.03 0.58 8.64
C GLN A 109 -7.78 0.67 10.15
N GLU A 110 -7.53 -0.47 10.79
CA GLU A 110 -7.22 -0.52 12.24
C GLU A 110 -5.79 -0.06 12.56
N TYR A 111 -4.85 -0.26 11.62
CA TYR A 111 -3.43 0.05 11.83
C TYR A 111 -2.83 0.75 10.61
N GLU A 112 -2.13 1.85 10.87
CA GLU A 112 -1.43 2.61 9.83
C GLU A 112 0.06 2.25 9.84
N SER A 113 0.48 1.39 8.90
CA SER A 113 1.88 0.96 8.80
C SER A 113 2.75 1.86 7.89
N GLY A 114 2.15 2.80 7.15
CA GLY A 114 2.89 3.63 6.19
C GLY A 114 3.58 2.83 5.08
N ALA A 115 3.01 1.70 4.67
CA ALA A 115 3.57 0.76 3.68
C ALA A 115 4.95 0.16 4.05
N ALA A 116 5.29 0.08 5.34
CA ALA A 116 6.57 -0.50 5.80
C ALA A 116 6.76 -1.98 5.41
N PHE A 117 5.69 -2.71 5.06
CA PHE A 117 5.74 -4.09 4.56
C PHE A 117 6.24 -4.22 3.11
N TRP A 118 6.37 -3.12 2.36
CA TRP A 118 6.74 -3.15 0.95
C TRP A 118 8.10 -3.82 0.64
N PRO A 119 9.18 -3.58 1.41
CA PRO A 119 10.45 -4.27 1.19
C PRO A 119 10.34 -5.79 1.30
N ASP A 120 9.48 -6.29 2.20
CA ASP A 120 9.24 -7.72 2.35
C ASP A 120 8.53 -8.33 1.16
N VAL A 121 7.52 -7.64 0.61
CA VAL A 121 6.82 -8.07 -0.61
C VAL A 121 7.81 -8.18 -1.78
N ILE A 122 8.63 -7.15 -2.00
CA ILE A 122 9.64 -7.15 -3.07
C ILE A 122 10.65 -8.28 -2.89
N ARG A 123 11.11 -8.51 -1.65
CA ARG A 123 12.03 -9.62 -1.35
C ARG A 123 11.42 -10.96 -1.73
N ARG A 124 10.15 -11.22 -1.40
CA ARG A 124 9.46 -12.47 -1.74
C ARG A 124 9.22 -12.62 -3.25
N VAL A 125 8.88 -11.53 -3.95
CA VAL A 125 8.75 -11.51 -5.43
C VAL A 125 10.08 -11.84 -6.11
N ILE A 126 11.20 -11.29 -5.63
CA ILE A 126 12.54 -11.60 -6.16
C ILE A 126 12.90 -13.06 -5.90
N ILE A 127 12.60 -13.60 -4.72
CA ILE A 127 12.81 -15.03 -4.41
C ILE A 127 11.99 -15.90 -5.38
N ALA A 128 10.72 -15.57 -5.63
CA ALA A 128 9.88 -16.28 -6.58
C ALA A 128 10.45 -16.25 -8.02
N MET A 129 11.01 -15.12 -8.44
CA MET A 129 11.68 -14.99 -9.73
C MET A 129 12.95 -15.86 -9.81
N ILE A 130 13.78 -15.89 -8.75
CA ILE A 130 14.96 -16.76 -8.68
C ILE A 130 14.54 -18.24 -8.74
N ILE A 131 13.50 -18.64 -8.01
CA ILE A 131 12.95 -20.00 -8.05
C ILE A 131 12.52 -20.37 -9.47
N SER A 132 11.83 -19.48 -10.18
CA SER A 132 11.43 -19.71 -11.58
C SER A 132 12.66 -19.90 -12.50
N GLN A 133 13.70 -19.07 -12.35
CA GLN A 133 14.93 -19.18 -13.13
C GLN A 133 15.66 -20.51 -12.88
N LEU A 134 15.73 -20.96 -11.62
CA LEU A 134 16.32 -22.25 -11.24
C LEU A 134 15.49 -23.43 -11.77
N LEU A 135 14.16 -23.34 -11.72
CA LEU A 135 13.27 -24.35 -12.30
C LEU A 135 13.42 -24.45 -13.81
N LEU A 136 13.53 -23.32 -14.50
CA LEU A 136 13.77 -23.28 -15.94
C LEU A 136 15.13 -23.91 -16.29
N MET A 137 16.16 -23.65 -15.47
CA MET A 137 17.48 -24.28 -15.61
C MET A 137 17.40 -25.80 -15.45
N GLY A 138 16.68 -26.28 -14.43
CA GLY A 138 16.44 -27.71 -14.23
C GLY A 138 15.69 -28.36 -15.40
N LEU A 139 14.68 -27.68 -15.95
CA LEU A 139 13.91 -28.13 -17.10
C LEU A 139 14.80 -28.27 -18.36
N MET A 140 15.60 -27.24 -18.65
CA MET A 140 16.50 -27.22 -19.81
C MET A 140 17.66 -28.20 -19.65
N SER A 141 18.17 -28.42 -18.45
CA SER A 141 19.25 -29.40 -18.21
C SER A 141 18.84 -30.84 -18.58
N THR A 142 17.54 -31.15 -18.55
CA THR A 142 17.03 -32.48 -18.91
C THR A 142 16.99 -32.69 -20.43
N LYS A 143 16.87 -31.60 -21.21
CA LYS A 143 16.78 -31.63 -22.67
C LYS A 143 18.13 -31.21 -23.23
N HIS A 144 18.99 -32.16 -23.64
CA HIS A 144 20.37 -31.94 -24.12
C HIS A 144 20.56 -30.61 -24.88
N GLY A 145 20.88 -29.54 -24.17
CA GLY A 145 20.72 -28.18 -24.65
C GLY A 145 21.90 -27.33 -24.24
N SER A 146 22.61 -26.80 -25.25
CA SER A 146 23.82 -25.97 -25.14
C SER A 146 23.58 -24.55 -24.55
N LEU A 147 22.37 -24.27 -24.02
CA LEU A 147 21.93 -22.95 -23.58
C LEU A 147 22.11 -22.70 -22.06
N THR A 148 22.99 -23.45 -21.39
CA THR A 148 23.17 -23.37 -19.93
C THR A 148 23.87 -22.09 -19.47
N ILE A 149 24.82 -21.56 -20.25
CA ILE A 149 25.58 -20.35 -19.90
C ILE A 149 24.69 -19.11 -19.73
N PRO A 150 23.85 -18.71 -20.70
CA PRO A 150 23.00 -17.52 -20.51
C PRO A 150 22.01 -17.72 -19.36
N LEU A 151 21.46 -18.93 -19.18
CA LEU A 151 20.52 -19.21 -18.10
C LEU A 151 21.11 -19.08 -16.69
N LEU A 152 22.42 -19.34 -16.52
CA LEU A 152 23.13 -19.18 -15.24
C LEU A 152 23.38 -17.72 -14.89
N VAL A 153 23.56 -16.86 -15.90
CA VAL A 153 23.80 -15.41 -15.68
C VAL A 153 22.55 -14.72 -15.15
N LEU A 154 21.34 -15.16 -15.54
CA LEU A 154 20.08 -14.58 -15.10
C LEU A 154 19.89 -14.54 -13.55
N PRO A 155 20.01 -15.66 -12.80
CA PRO A 155 19.86 -15.65 -11.35
C PRO A 155 20.97 -14.85 -10.63
N LEU A 156 22.19 -14.81 -11.20
CA LEU A 156 23.25 -13.99 -10.64
C LEU A 156 22.94 -12.49 -10.79
N LEU A 157 22.44 -12.09 -11.96
CA LEU A 157 22.04 -10.71 -12.21
C LEU A 157 20.86 -10.29 -11.32
N THR A 158 19.88 -11.17 -11.09
CA THR A 158 18.75 -10.86 -10.21
C THR A 158 19.15 -10.74 -8.75
N ILE A 159 20.08 -11.58 -8.27
CA ILE A 159 20.65 -11.46 -6.92
C ILE A 159 21.43 -10.14 -6.79
N TRP A 160 22.26 -9.80 -7.76
CA TRP A 160 23.00 -8.54 -7.76
C TRP A 160 22.06 -7.33 -7.74
N PHE A 161 21.02 -7.35 -8.58
CA PHE A 161 19.97 -6.33 -8.60
C PHE A 161 19.24 -6.24 -7.24
N HIS A 162 18.92 -7.36 -6.61
CA HIS A 162 18.30 -7.38 -5.28
C HIS A 162 19.17 -6.69 -4.23
N ILE A 163 20.48 -6.99 -4.20
CA ILE A 163 21.42 -6.38 -3.26
C ILE A 163 21.49 -4.86 -3.50
N TYR A 164 21.51 -4.43 -4.75
CA TYR A 164 21.49 -3.02 -5.11
C TYR A 164 20.20 -2.34 -4.63
N CYS A 165 19.03 -2.92 -4.92
CA CYS A 165 17.74 -2.37 -4.50
C CYS A 165 17.64 -2.30 -2.97
N LYS A 166 18.08 -3.37 -2.28
CA LYS A 166 18.10 -3.43 -0.83
C LYS A 166 18.97 -2.30 -0.26
N SER A 167 20.21 -2.16 -0.72
CA SER A 167 21.11 -1.10 -0.23
C SER A 167 20.60 0.31 -0.53
N ARG A 168 19.87 0.52 -1.63
CA ARG A 168 19.49 1.87 -2.09
C ARG A 168 18.13 2.33 -1.56
N PHE A 169 17.14 1.44 -1.48
CA PHE A 169 15.75 1.80 -1.23
C PHE A 169 15.22 1.34 0.13
N GLU A 170 15.72 0.23 0.69
CA GLU A 170 15.28 -0.26 2.01
C GLU A 170 15.45 0.80 3.13
N PRO A 171 16.53 1.61 3.18
CA PRO A 171 16.68 2.63 4.21
C PRO A 171 15.53 3.65 4.26
N ALA A 172 14.86 3.92 3.13
CA ALA A 172 13.75 4.86 3.07
C ALA A 172 12.48 4.33 3.77
N PHE A 173 12.32 3.00 3.88
CA PHE A 173 11.17 2.38 4.54
C PHE A 173 11.44 2.11 6.03
N ILE A 174 12.71 1.94 6.42
CA ILE A 174 13.09 1.59 7.80
C ILE A 174 13.47 2.83 8.62
N LYS A 175 14.11 3.83 7.99
CA LYS A 175 14.66 4.99 8.69
C LYS A 175 13.94 6.26 8.24
N PHE A 176 13.33 6.96 9.18
CA PHE A 176 12.76 8.28 8.91
C PHE A 176 13.88 9.35 8.92
N PRO A 177 14.06 10.13 7.84
CA PRO A 177 15.13 11.11 7.76
C PRO A 177 14.85 12.32 8.67
N LEU A 178 15.89 12.79 9.37
CA LEU A 178 15.80 13.93 10.29
C LEU A 178 15.38 15.24 9.61
N GLN A 179 15.68 15.38 8.32
CA GLN A 179 15.30 16.55 7.53
C GLN A 179 13.77 16.65 7.40
N ASP A 180 13.11 15.54 7.08
CA ASP A 180 11.64 15.52 6.95
C ASP A 180 10.96 15.65 8.32
N ALA A 181 11.57 15.09 9.38
CA ALA A 181 11.12 15.29 10.76
C ALA A 181 11.14 16.77 11.16
N MET A 182 12.24 17.47 10.85
CA MET A 182 12.37 18.91 11.12
C MET A 182 11.35 19.72 10.33
N VAL A 183 11.15 19.41 9.04
CA VAL A 183 10.15 20.10 8.21
C VAL A 183 8.75 19.91 8.79
N LYS A 184 8.37 18.68 9.18
CA LYS A 184 7.07 18.38 9.79
C LYS A 184 6.88 19.13 11.12
N ASP A 185 7.88 19.12 12.02
CA ASP A 185 7.83 19.87 13.29
C ASP A 185 7.71 21.37 13.08
N THR A 186 8.42 21.95 12.10
CA THR A 186 8.29 23.38 11.79
C THR A 186 6.93 23.76 11.22
N LEU A 187 6.34 22.88 10.40
CA LEU A 187 5.02 23.09 9.82
C LEU A 187 3.93 22.99 10.89
N GLU A 188 3.98 21.97 11.74
CA GLU A 188 3.04 21.78 12.85
C GLU A 188 3.08 22.97 13.81
N ARG A 189 4.27 23.47 14.17
CA ARG A 189 4.41 24.66 15.01
C ARG A 189 3.85 25.93 14.37
N ALA A 190 3.84 26.01 13.04
CA ALA A 190 3.26 27.14 12.32
C ALA A 190 1.73 27.04 12.20
N THR A 191 1.20 25.82 12.01
CA THR A 191 -0.23 25.55 11.91
C THR A 191 -0.92 25.66 13.27
N GLU A 192 -0.33 25.11 14.33
CA GLU A 192 -0.93 25.02 15.67
C GLU A 192 0.04 25.50 16.77
N PRO A 193 0.27 26.83 16.90
CA PRO A 193 1.27 27.37 17.83
C PRO A 193 0.93 27.19 19.32
N HIS A 194 -0.33 26.87 19.65
CA HIS A 194 -0.81 26.72 21.02
C HIS A 194 -1.04 25.26 21.45
N LEU A 195 -0.62 24.27 20.63
CA LEU A 195 -0.81 22.85 20.93
C LEU A 195 0.01 22.43 22.16
N ASN A 196 -0.67 21.93 23.20
CA ASN A 196 -0.01 21.39 24.39
C ASN A 196 0.28 19.89 24.22
N LEU A 197 1.45 19.58 23.64
CA LEU A 197 1.85 18.21 23.33
C LEU A 197 1.90 17.30 24.57
N ARG A 198 2.25 17.84 25.74
CA ARG A 198 2.33 17.06 26.99
C ARG A 198 0.95 16.57 27.41
N ALA A 199 -0.06 17.44 27.37
CA ALA A 199 -1.43 17.07 27.71
C ALA A 199 -1.99 16.05 26.70
N TYR A 200 -1.73 16.26 25.40
CA TYR A 200 -2.18 15.36 24.34
C TYR A 200 -1.59 13.93 24.47
N LEU A 201 -0.30 13.82 24.81
CA LEU A 201 0.38 12.53 24.89
C LEU A 201 0.27 11.81 26.25
N GLN A 202 -0.27 12.48 27.28
CA GLN A 202 -0.26 11.95 28.65
C GLN A 202 -1.07 10.65 28.77
N ASP A 203 -2.21 10.57 28.09
CA ASP A 203 -3.13 9.43 28.19
C ASP A 203 -3.10 8.51 26.96
N ALA A 204 -2.25 8.79 25.96
CA ALA A 204 -2.26 8.11 24.66
C ALA A 204 -1.85 6.62 24.71
N TYR A 205 -1.00 6.23 25.65
CA TYR A 205 -0.48 4.86 25.79
C TYR A 205 -0.89 4.19 27.12
N VAL A 206 -1.98 4.68 27.72
CA VAL A 206 -2.60 4.02 28.88
C VAL A 206 -3.32 2.77 28.39
N HIS A 207 -3.36 1.73 29.23
CA HIS A 207 -4.07 0.50 28.86
C HIS A 207 -5.58 0.79 28.77
N PRO A 208 -6.31 0.27 27.76
CA PRO A 208 -7.71 0.59 27.50
C PRO A 208 -8.62 0.56 28.75
N ASP A 209 -8.46 -0.46 29.60
CA ASP A 209 -9.24 -0.62 30.85
C ASP A 209 -9.05 0.50 31.90
N PHE A 210 -8.03 1.35 31.75
CA PHE A 210 -7.71 2.42 32.69
C PHE A 210 -7.95 3.82 32.13
N HIS A 211 -8.50 3.95 30.91
CA HIS A 211 -8.99 5.24 30.44
C HIS A 211 -10.20 5.66 31.29
N GLY A 212 -10.17 6.89 31.82
CA GLY A 212 -11.36 7.48 32.44
C GLY A 212 -12.49 7.59 31.41
N GLU A 213 -13.75 7.56 31.84
CA GLU A 213 -14.94 7.64 30.97
C GLU A 213 -15.01 8.93 30.10
N ASP A 214 -14.05 9.85 30.25
CA ASP A 214 -14.01 11.20 29.66
C ASP A 214 -13.19 11.31 28.36
N VAL A 215 -12.69 10.20 27.78
CA VAL A 215 -11.90 10.27 26.54
C VAL A 215 -12.82 10.24 25.32
N GLU A 216 -13.28 11.42 24.90
CA GLU A 216 -13.71 11.62 23.51
C GLU A 216 -12.56 11.16 22.60
N HIS A 217 -12.80 10.15 21.76
CA HIS A 217 -11.86 9.79 20.71
C HIS A 217 -11.55 11.06 19.90
N PRO A 218 -10.30 11.55 19.86
CA PRO A 218 -9.98 12.68 19.01
C PRO A 218 -10.31 12.26 17.58
N MET A 219 -11.20 13.03 16.94
CA MET A 219 -11.57 12.83 15.54
C MET A 219 -10.29 12.68 14.74
N ILE A 220 -10.25 11.64 13.90
CA ILE A 220 -9.20 11.44 12.90
C ILE A 220 -9.03 12.78 12.19
N ILE A 221 -7.87 13.40 12.35
CA ILE A 221 -7.53 14.63 11.64
C ILE A 221 -7.47 14.21 10.17
N GLU A 222 -8.54 14.47 9.43
CA GLU A 222 -8.52 14.40 7.98
C GLU A 222 -7.45 15.39 7.49
N GLU A 223 -6.29 14.88 7.07
CA GLU A 223 -5.18 15.65 6.48
C GLU A 223 -5.59 16.38 5.17
N GLU A 224 -6.87 16.33 4.76
CA GLU A 224 -7.35 16.80 3.46
C GLU A 224 -7.47 18.34 3.36
N ASN A 225 -7.45 19.08 4.48
CA ASN A 225 -7.59 20.54 4.49
C ASN A 225 -6.30 21.31 4.82
N ASN A 226 -5.12 20.78 4.52
CA ASN A 226 -3.90 21.60 4.55
C ASN A 226 -3.94 22.63 3.41
N MET A 227 -4.33 23.86 3.77
CA MET A 227 -4.14 25.05 2.95
C MET A 227 -2.67 25.09 2.50
N LEU A 228 -2.43 25.02 1.20
CA LEU A 228 -1.09 25.05 0.61
C LEU A 228 -0.38 26.34 1.06
N VAL A 229 0.47 26.26 2.08
CA VAL A 229 1.35 27.35 2.46
C VAL A 229 2.37 27.49 1.33
N PRO A 230 2.39 28.63 0.59
CA PRO A 230 3.32 28.80 -0.51
C PRO A 230 4.73 28.90 0.06
N THR A 231 5.47 27.80 0.06
CA THR A 231 6.91 27.85 0.30
C THR A 231 7.56 28.44 -0.94
N ILE A 232 7.93 29.72 -0.88
CA ILE A 232 8.78 30.34 -1.91
C ILE A 232 10.14 29.65 -1.86
N ARG A 233 10.37 28.73 -2.80
CA ARG A 233 11.71 28.27 -3.14
C ARG A 233 12.44 29.41 -3.85
N THR A 234 13.32 30.11 -3.15
CA THR A 234 14.30 31.02 -3.76
C THR A 234 15.33 30.18 -4.51
N SER A 235 15.03 29.87 -5.78
CA SER A 235 16.01 29.33 -6.71
C SER A 235 17.02 30.42 -7.06
N ARG A 236 18.19 30.41 -6.42
CA ARG A 236 19.37 31.10 -6.96
C ARG A 236 19.88 30.29 -8.15
N ARG A 237 19.33 30.54 -9.33
CA ARG A 237 19.99 30.18 -10.60
C ARG A 237 19.78 31.29 -11.63
N SER A 238 20.85 32.03 -11.86
CA SER A 238 21.01 33.02 -12.92
C SER A 238 20.88 32.39 -14.31
N THR A 239 19.85 32.77 -15.06
CA THR A 239 19.88 32.76 -16.54
C THR A 239 18.78 33.72 -17.07
N PRO A 240 19.09 34.62 -18.02
CA PRO A 240 18.15 35.60 -18.53
C PRO A 240 17.30 35.03 -19.67
N GLY A 241 16.00 35.27 -19.64
CA GLY A 241 15.08 34.94 -20.73
C GLY A 241 13.71 35.54 -20.48
N GLU A 242 13.41 36.63 -21.19
CA GLU A 242 12.11 37.29 -21.22
C GLU A 242 11.02 36.33 -21.73
N SER A 243 9.87 36.34 -21.07
CA SER A 243 8.60 35.92 -21.67
C SER A 243 7.48 36.74 -21.05
N LYS A 244 6.98 37.68 -21.87
CA LYS A 244 5.84 38.57 -21.59
C LYS A 244 4.54 37.77 -21.58
N HIS A 245 3.80 37.81 -20.48
CA HIS A 245 2.34 37.72 -20.55
C HIS A 245 1.71 38.50 -19.40
N ASN A 246 1.09 39.62 -19.77
CA ASN A 246 0.25 40.44 -18.91
C ASN A 246 -1.13 39.78 -18.79
N SER A 247 -1.64 39.66 -17.57
CA SER A 247 -3.07 39.76 -17.32
C SER A 247 -3.27 40.25 -15.88
N GLU A 248 -3.63 41.52 -15.81
CA GLU A 248 -4.00 42.29 -14.64
C GLU A 248 -5.23 41.67 -13.96
N VAL A 249 -5.17 41.46 -12.64
CA VAL A 249 -6.34 41.56 -11.78
C VAL A 249 -5.91 42.38 -10.57
N GLY A 250 -6.35 43.63 -10.55
CA GLY A 250 -6.12 44.57 -9.47
C GLY A 250 -6.93 44.20 -8.22
N SER A 251 -6.32 44.44 -7.07
CA SER A 251 -7.05 44.82 -5.87
C SER A 251 -6.19 45.88 -5.18
N GLU A 252 -6.63 47.12 -5.38
CA GLU A 252 -6.13 48.32 -4.72
C GLU A 252 -6.25 48.12 -3.20
N CYS A 253 -5.13 48.23 -2.48
CA CYS A 253 -5.16 48.50 -1.05
C CYS A 253 -4.59 49.90 -0.82
N VAL A 254 -5.41 50.68 -0.15
CA VAL A 254 -5.39 52.14 -0.04
C VAL A 254 -4.14 52.64 0.69
N LEU A 255 -3.59 53.71 0.11
CA LEU A 255 -2.59 54.62 0.67
C LEU A 255 -2.94 55.06 2.10
N VAL A 256 -2.01 54.91 3.03
CA VAL A 256 -1.93 55.74 4.25
C VAL A 256 -0.68 56.62 4.11
N PRO A 257 -0.79 57.96 4.20
CA PRO A 257 0.33 58.87 4.02
C PRO A 257 1.16 59.05 5.31
N SER A 258 2.47 59.17 5.07
CA SER A 258 3.48 60.04 5.71
C SER A 258 3.34 60.45 7.19
N LEU A 259 4.42 60.27 7.96
CA LEU A 259 5.22 61.40 8.51
C LEU A 259 6.50 60.91 9.26
N LEU A 260 7.64 61.38 8.74
CA LEU A 260 8.86 61.89 9.40
C LEU A 260 9.59 61.08 10.50
N MET A 261 10.83 60.69 10.21
CA MET A 261 12.04 61.29 10.80
C MET A 261 13.32 60.75 10.14
N GLY A 262 14.22 61.67 9.74
CA GLY A 262 15.63 61.39 9.45
C GLY A 262 16.03 61.40 7.99
#